data_AF-A0ABD2QFN1-F1
#
_entry.id   AF-A0ABD2QFN1-F1
#
_cell.length_a   1.000
_cell.length_b   1.000
_cell.length_c   1.000
_cell.angle_alpha   90.00
_cell.angle_beta   90.00
_cell.angle_gamma   90.00
#
_symmetry.space_group_name_H-M   'P 1'
#
loop_
_entity.id
_entity.type
_entity.pdbx_description
1 polymer ?
#
loop_
_entity_poly.entity_id
_entity_poly.type
_entity_poly.pdbx_seq_one_letter_code
_entity_poly.pdbx_strand_id
1 'polypeptide(L)'
;MNQEASSERAKRLRKSIPVPKNELVFDEPLVVKRRISVADSFHGQRKSISDSLEGEFQKEGAQEDQHQGTVSWHTYWSYWHSGNSVLVLVSVLCLFVSMNLCHIALQLWVAKWAAYNDLLANNKNQSLAKYPNFPSPVASLYIYLAILLTVEASKAIHASMIKALVYTRMYFFETNSAGRILNRLSKDISFLDEFVPIVSMESIECSLWTLEMLLIAIISSYYAALPVVPVVVAFFLGRKYYLRTSRELKRMDGIALSPIFTHITSITQGLPCVRAAGSCVSNSKKLYTLLNSYTRVSFMSLVAERWIALRLDLLSVTYASVVLIICVLLKHFSGKSN
;
A
#
# COMPACT_ATOMS: atom_id res chain seq x y z
N MET A 1 -24.83 -49.43 -21.80
CA MET A 1 -24.74 -49.49 -23.29
C MET A 1 -24.47 -48.16 -24.01
N ASN A 2 -24.49 -46.98 -23.37
CA ASN A 2 -24.25 -45.69 -24.07
C ASN A 2 -22.89 -45.01 -23.80
N GLN A 3 -21.97 -45.62 -23.03
CA GLN A 3 -20.64 -45.04 -22.78
C GLN A 3 -19.52 -45.66 -23.64
N GLU A 4 -19.59 -46.95 -23.99
CA GLU A 4 -18.58 -47.58 -24.87
C GLU A 4 -18.65 -47.09 -26.33
N ALA A 5 -19.85 -46.83 -26.84
CA ALA A 5 -20.06 -46.34 -28.21
C ALA A 5 -19.51 -44.91 -28.43
N SER A 6 -19.42 -44.09 -27.39
CA SER A 6 -18.85 -42.73 -27.46
C SER A 6 -17.31 -42.77 -27.50
N SER A 7 -16.68 -43.70 -26.76
CA SER A 7 -15.22 -43.80 -26.71
C SER A 7 -14.62 -44.39 -28.00
N GLU A 8 -15.32 -45.32 -28.65
CA GLU A 8 -14.91 -45.86 -29.95
C GLU A 8 -15.00 -44.80 -31.06
N ARG A 9 -16.02 -43.94 -31.03
CA ARG A 9 -16.21 -42.87 -32.02
C ARG A 9 -15.11 -41.82 -31.91
N ALA A 10 -14.64 -41.52 -30.70
CA ALA A 10 -13.49 -40.62 -30.46
C ALA A 10 -12.15 -41.22 -30.91
N LYS A 11 -11.96 -42.55 -30.79
CA LYS A 11 -10.76 -43.24 -31.29
C LYS A 11 -10.72 -43.35 -32.82
N ARG A 12 -11.87 -43.49 -33.48
CA ARG A 12 -11.95 -43.50 -34.96
C ARG A 12 -11.67 -42.13 -35.58
N LEU A 13 -12.08 -41.04 -34.94
CA LEU A 13 -11.82 -39.67 -35.40
C LEU A 13 -10.35 -39.22 -35.26
N ARG A 14 -9.56 -39.81 -34.36
CA ARG A 14 -8.11 -39.56 -34.28
C ARG A 14 -7.29 -40.26 -35.38
N LYS A 15 -7.86 -41.27 -36.04
CA LYS A 15 -7.16 -42.06 -37.08
C LYS A 15 -7.35 -41.54 -38.50
N SER A 16 -8.20 -40.52 -38.71
CA SER A 16 -8.60 -40.05 -40.05
C SER A 16 -8.06 -38.67 -40.44
N ILE A 17 -7.12 -38.09 -39.68
CA ILE A 17 -6.48 -36.83 -40.07
C ILE A 17 -5.07 -37.13 -40.57
N PRO A 18 -4.81 -37.07 -41.89
CA PRO A 18 -3.46 -37.18 -42.40
C PRO A 18 -2.68 -35.94 -41.97
N VAL A 19 -1.60 -36.14 -41.20
CA VAL A 19 -0.61 -35.10 -40.94
C VAL A 19 0.31 -35.07 -42.15
N PRO A 20 0.33 -34.00 -42.97
CA PRO A 20 1.34 -33.87 -43.99
C PRO A 20 2.70 -33.68 -43.30
N LYS A 21 3.58 -34.67 -43.43
CA LYS A 21 5.03 -34.47 -43.32
C LYS A 21 5.45 -33.89 -44.66
N ASN A 22 5.62 -32.58 -44.75
CA ASN A 22 6.50 -31.94 -45.72
C ASN A 22 6.80 -30.51 -45.26
N GLU A 23 8.06 -30.14 -45.40
CA GLU A 23 8.69 -28.88 -45.02
C GLU A 23 7.90 -27.68 -45.58
N LEU A 24 7.56 -26.75 -44.69
CA LEU A 24 7.10 -25.42 -45.09
C LEU A 24 8.32 -24.61 -45.53
N VAL A 25 8.68 -24.76 -46.81
CA VAL A 25 9.44 -23.75 -47.54
C VAL A 25 8.53 -22.53 -47.64
N PHE A 26 8.89 -21.45 -46.96
CA PHE A 26 8.26 -20.16 -47.16
C PHE A 26 8.86 -19.54 -48.42
N ASP A 27 8.07 -19.42 -49.49
CA ASP A 27 8.41 -18.58 -50.62
C ASP A 27 8.68 -17.16 -50.13
N GLU A 28 9.85 -16.62 -50.51
CA GLU A 28 10.18 -15.21 -50.28
C GLU A 28 9.09 -14.32 -50.90
N PRO A 29 8.60 -13.28 -50.19
CA PRO A 29 7.74 -12.31 -50.84
C PRO A 29 8.55 -11.57 -51.91
N LEU A 30 8.03 -11.55 -53.14
CA LEU A 30 8.53 -10.77 -54.27
C LEU A 30 8.91 -9.35 -53.82
N VAL A 31 10.21 -9.11 -53.70
CA VAL A 31 10.78 -7.79 -53.43
C VAL A 31 10.56 -6.94 -54.68
N VAL A 32 9.48 -6.16 -54.69
CA VAL A 32 9.34 -5.04 -55.62
C VAL A 32 10.40 -4.01 -55.23
N LYS A 33 11.57 -4.09 -55.88
CA LYS A 33 12.59 -3.04 -55.88
C LYS A 33 12.01 -1.79 -56.56
N ARG A 34 11.32 -0.93 -55.80
CA ARG A 34 11.05 0.44 -56.26
C ARG A 34 11.06 1.45 -55.11
N ARG A 35 12.11 2.29 -55.16
CA ARG A 35 12.37 3.55 -54.44
C ARG A 35 12.59 3.45 -52.91
N ILE A 36 13.77 2.98 -52.53
CA ILE A 36 14.27 2.92 -51.14
C ILE A 36 14.77 4.28 -50.62
N SER A 37 15.10 5.25 -51.48
CA SER A 37 15.75 6.50 -51.04
C SER A 37 14.88 7.46 -50.21
N VAL A 38 13.56 7.42 -50.33
CA VAL A 38 12.66 8.34 -49.60
C VAL A 38 12.14 7.69 -48.30
N ALA A 39 11.97 6.37 -48.28
CA ALA A 39 11.54 5.65 -47.08
C ALA A 39 12.61 5.67 -45.97
N ASP A 40 13.90 5.62 -46.34
CA ASP A 40 15.02 5.67 -45.40
C ASP A 40 15.19 7.05 -44.74
N SER A 41 14.91 8.14 -45.47
CA SER A 41 14.93 9.49 -44.90
C SER A 41 13.77 9.72 -43.92
N PHE A 42 12.57 9.21 -44.24
CA PHE A 42 11.45 9.20 -43.30
C PHE A 42 11.68 8.25 -42.12
N HIS A 43 12.38 7.12 -42.29
CA HIS A 43 12.76 6.25 -41.19
C HIS A 43 13.76 6.92 -40.23
N GLY A 44 14.78 7.60 -40.76
CA GLY A 44 15.73 8.36 -39.96
C GLY A 44 15.07 9.51 -39.18
N GLN A 45 14.15 10.23 -39.83
CA GLN A 45 13.43 11.34 -39.20
C GLN A 45 12.38 10.86 -38.18
N ARG A 46 11.73 9.71 -38.41
CA ARG A 46 10.79 9.09 -37.47
C ARG A 46 11.49 8.48 -36.27
N LYS A 47 12.65 7.85 -36.49
CA LYS A 47 13.51 7.33 -35.42
C LYS A 47 14.07 8.49 -34.58
N SER A 48 14.45 9.60 -35.22
CA SER A 48 14.82 10.83 -34.52
C SER A 48 13.68 11.42 -33.68
N ILE A 49 12.44 11.44 -34.18
CA ILE A 49 11.28 11.97 -33.44
C ILE A 49 10.86 11.02 -32.31
N SER A 50 10.89 9.70 -32.53
CA SER A 50 10.63 8.71 -31.47
C SER A 50 11.72 8.77 -30.42
N ASP A 51 13.00 8.80 -30.80
CA ASP A 51 14.12 8.88 -29.88
C ASP A 51 14.15 10.23 -29.13
N SER A 52 13.65 11.32 -29.73
CA SER A 52 13.49 12.61 -29.03
C SER A 52 12.31 12.64 -28.07
N LEU A 53 11.16 12.04 -28.43
CA LEU A 53 10.01 11.92 -27.53
C LEU A 53 10.30 10.95 -26.39
N GLU A 54 10.90 9.81 -26.71
CA GLU A 54 11.32 8.79 -25.74
C GLU A 54 12.45 9.33 -24.87
N GLY A 55 13.33 10.18 -25.41
CA GLY A 55 14.33 10.95 -24.67
C GLY A 55 13.76 12.09 -23.81
N GLU A 56 12.68 12.77 -24.21
CA GLU A 56 11.97 13.77 -23.38
C GLU A 56 11.23 13.09 -22.23
N PHE A 57 10.50 12.00 -22.49
CA PHE A 57 9.82 11.23 -21.44
C PHE A 57 10.81 10.48 -20.53
N GLN A 58 11.93 9.97 -21.07
CA GLN A 58 13.01 9.43 -20.24
C GLN A 58 13.73 10.54 -19.46
N LYS A 59 13.91 11.74 -19.99
CA LYS A 59 14.44 12.88 -19.20
C LYS A 59 13.48 13.31 -18.10
N GLU A 60 12.17 13.25 -18.34
CA GLU A 60 11.16 13.54 -17.33
C GLU A 60 11.15 12.48 -16.21
N GLY A 61 11.29 11.19 -16.53
CA GLY A 61 11.27 10.08 -15.56
C GLY A 61 12.63 9.65 -14.97
N ALA A 62 13.74 9.83 -15.68
CA ALA A 62 15.07 9.38 -15.26
C ALA A 62 15.85 10.42 -14.42
N GLN A 63 15.33 11.64 -14.33
CA GLN A 63 15.92 12.75 -13.56
C GLN A 63 15.02 13.20 -12.39
N GLU A 64 14.19 12.29 -11.85
CA GLU A 64 13.66 12.48 -10.49
C GLU A 64 14.76 12.15 -9.48
N ASP A 65 15.12 13.11 -8.63
CA ASP A 65 16.05 12.94 -7.52
C ASP A 65 15.54 11.84 -6.55
N GLN A 66 15.89 10.59 -6.82
CA GLN A 66 15.61 9.48 -5.92
C GLN A 66 16.53 9.58 -4.71
N HIS A 67 16.01 10.18 -3.64
CA HIS A 67 16.70 10.19 -2.35
C HIS A 67 16.78 8.75 -1.82
N GLN A 68 18.00 8.21 -1.74
CA GLN A 68 18.26 6.89 -1.17
C GLN A 68 18.32 7.01 0.36
N GLY A 69 17.48 6.26 1.08
CA GLY A 69 17.61 6.13 2.55
C GLY A 69 16.30 6.16 3.33
N THR A 70 16.42 6.48 4.62
CA THR A 70 15.29 6.70 5.53
C THR A 70 14.77 8.14 5.41
N VAL A 71 13.45 8.31 5.36
CA VAL A 71 12.83 9.64 5.48
C VAL A 71 13.16 10.23 6.85
N SER A 72 13.59 11.49 6.87
CA SER A 72 13.97 12.17 8.10
C SER A 72 12.75 12.47 8.98
N TRP A 73 12.90 12.41 10.30
CA TRP A 73 11.85 12.83 11.24
C TRP A 73 11.42 14.29 11.03
N HIS A 74 12.38 15.13 10.62
CA HIS A 74 12.14 16.52 10.29
C HIS A 74 11.08 16.69 9.18
N THR A 75 11.05 15.81 8.18
CA THR A 75 10.04 15.84 7.11
C THR A 75 8.63 15.62 7.65
N TYR A 76 8.45 14.65 8.56
CA TYR A 76 7.16 14.42 9.21
C TYR A 76 6.74 15.61 10.07
N TRP A 77 7.67 16.18 10.85
CA TRP A 77 7.39 17.37 11.65
C TRP A 77 7.01 18.57 10.77
N SER A 78 7.73 18.79 9.66
CA SER A 78 7.44 19.87 8.73
C SER A 78 6.06 19.73 8.09
N TYR A 79 5.56 18.51 7.86
CA TYR A 79 4.21 18.29 7.38
C TYR A 79 3.16 18.76 8.40
N TRP A 80 3.25 18.27 9.64
CA TRP A 80 2.28 18.61 10.68
C TRP A 80 2.31 20.08 11.09
N HIS A 81 3.49 20.67 11.11
CA HIS A 81 3.68 22.09 11.44
C HIS A 81 3.34 23.02 10.25
N SER A 82 3.23 22.51 9.03
CA SER A 82 2.74 23.33 7.91
C SER A 82 1.29 23.76 8.20
N GLY A 83 1.03 25.07 8.18
CA GLY A 83 -0.32 25.62 8.34
C GLY A 83 -0.90 25.62 9.76
N ASN A 84 -0.32 24.84 10.67
CA ASN A 84 -0.85 24.65 12.02
C ASN A 84 0.09 25.20 13.08
N SER A 85 -0.49 25.83 14.11
CA SER A 85 0.26 26.21 15.30
C SER A 85 0.55 24.98 16.17
N VAL A 86 1.66 25.02 16.92
CA VAL A 86 2.02 23.96 17.86
C VAL A 86 0.90 23.70 18.89
N LEU A 87 0.14 24.74 19.27
CA LEU A 87 -0.99 24.60 20.19
C LEU A 87 -2.11 23.72 19.63
N VAL A 88 -2.42 23.83 18.33
CA VAL A 88 -3.43 22.99 17.67
C VAL A 88 -2.94 21.54 17.58
N LEU A 89 -1.66 21.33 17.30
CA LEU A 89 -1.07 19.99 17.29
C LEU A 89 -1.14 19.33 18.67
N VAL A 90 -0.82 20.08 19.73
CA VAL A 90 -0.91 19.60 21.11
C VAL A 90 -2.36 19.34 21.50
N SER A 91 -3.32 20.19 21.10
CA SER A 91 -4.73 19.98 21.43
C SER A 91 -5.30 18.72 20.76
N VAL A 92 -4.95 18.46 19.50
CA VAL A 92 -5.32 17.23 18.79
C VAL A 92 -4.70 16.01 19.46
N LEU A 93 -3.42 16.07 19.85
CA LEU A 93 -2.76 14.97 20.57
C LEU A 93 -3.43 14.71 21.93
N CYS A 94 -3.78 15.76 22.69
CA CYS A 94 -4.49 15.64 23.96
C CYS A 94 -5.89 15.01 23.78
N LEU A 95 -6.62 15.41 22.74
CA LEU A 95 -7.90 14.79 22.38
C LEU A 95 -7.74 13.32 21.99
N PHE A 96 -6.63 12.99 21.35
CA PHE A 96 -6.34 11.62 20.97
C PHE A 96 -6.08 10.74 22.18
N VAL A 97 -5.27 11.23 23.13
CA VAL A 97 -5.04 10.56 24.40
C VAL A 97 -6.33 10.46 25.21
N SER A 98 -7.15 11.51 25.25
CA SER A 98 -8.42 11.48 26.00
C SER A 98 -9.42 10.48 25.40
N MET A 99 -9.46 10.34 24.07
CA MET A 99 -10.24 9.32 23.38
C MET A 99 -9.79 7.91 23.79
N ASN A 100 -8.48 7.64 23.76
CA ASN A 100 -7.93 6.34 24.17
C ASN A 100 -8.22 6.06 25.66
N LEU A 101 -8.11 7.05 26.55
CA LEU A 101 -8.50 6.89 27.96
C LEU A 101 -9.99 6.58 28.13
N CYS A 102 -10.85 7.19 27.31
CA CYS A 102 -12.28 6.89 27.29
C CYS A 102 -12.54 5.46 26.80
N HIS A 103 -11.77 4.98 25.81
CA HIS A 103 -11.83 3.60 25.34
C HIS A 103 -11.41 2.60 26.44
N ILE A 104 -10.30 2.86 27.13
CA ILE A 104 -9.87 2.06 28.29
C ILE A 104 -10.96 2.03 29.37
N ALA A 105 -11.53 3.19 29.70
CA ALA A 105 -12.59 3.28 30.70
C ALA A 105 -13.83 2.47 30.27
N LEU A 106 -14.17 2.48 28.99
CA LEU A 106 -15.24 1.67 28.42
C LEU A 106 -14.94 0.18 28.54
N GLN A 107 -13.72 -0.27 28.21
CA GLN A 107 -13.32 -1.68 28.34
C GLN A 107 -13.40 -2.17 29.80
N LEU A 108 -12.91 -1.36 30.74
CA LEU A 108 -13.00 -1.66 32.17
C LEU A 108 -14.44 -1.65 32.67
N TRP A 109 -15.27 -0.74 32.14
CA TRP A 109 -16.68 -0.69 32.44
C TRP A 109 -17.40 -1.95 31.96
N VAL A 110 -17.15 -2.40 30.71
CA VAL A 110 -17.71 -3.65 30.16
C VAL A 110 -17.26 -4.85 31.00
N ALA A 111 -15.99 -4.92 31.41
CA ALA A 111 -15.49 -6.00 32.26
C ALA A 111 -16.21 -6.06 33.63
N LYS A 112 -16.42 -4.91 34.28
CA LYS A 112 -17.17 -4.82 35.55
C LYS A 112 -18.65 -5.16 35.36
N TRP A 113 -19.25 -4.69 34.27
CA TRP A 113 -20.64 -4.96 33.93
C TRP A 113 -20.86 -6.46 33.71
N ALA A 114 -19.97 -7.14 32.99
CA ALA A 114 -20.03 -8.59 32.81
C ALA A 114 -19.95 -9.34 34.15
N ALA A 115 -19.02 -8.97 35.03
CA ALA A 115 -18.88 -9.59 36.36
C ALA A 115 -20.13 -9.38 37.24
N TYR A 116 -20.75 -8.20 37.18
CA TYR A 116 -22.00 -7.92 37.90
C TYR A 116 -23.16 -8.77 37.38
N ASN A 117 -23.27 -8.94 36.05
CA ASN A 117 -24.30 -9.78 35.45
C ASN A 117 -24.15 -11.26 35.83
N ASP A 118 -22.94 -11.79 35.97
CA ASP A 118 -22.73 -13.16 36.43
C ASP A 118 -23.24 -13.37 37.87
N LEU A 119 -23.07 -12.36 38.74
CA LEU A 119 -23.62 -12.37 40.10
C LEU A 119 -25.16 -12.28 40.11
N LEU A 120 -25.75 -11.51 39.19
CA LEU A 120 -27.20 -11.40 39.06
C LEU A 120 -27.83 -12.62 38.40
N ALA A 121 -27.16 -13.29 37.46
CA ALA A 121 -27.63 -14.53 36.86
C ALA A 121 -27.86 -15.63 37.92
N ASN A 122 -27.05 -15.63 38.99
CA ASN A 122 -27.25 -16.49 40.16
C ASN A 122 -28.42 -16.05 41.07
N ASN A 123 -28.84 -14.78 41.02
CA ASN A 123 -29.96 -14.21 41.78
C ASN A 123 -31.13 -13.87 40.84
N LYS A 124 -32.04 -14.83 40.61
CA LYS A 124 -33.16 -14.80 39.64
C LYS A 124 -34.16 -13.62 39.70
N ASN A 125 -33.96 -12.60 40.54
CA ASN A 125 -35.00 -11.63 40.90
C ASN A 125 -34.71 -10.15 40.54
N GLN A 126 -33.76 -9.83 39.66
CA GLN A 126 -33.57 -8.45 39.19
C GLN A 126 -33.61 -8.31 37.66
N SER A 127 -34.50 -7.43 37.21
CA SER A 127 -34.76 -7.13 35.80
C SER A 127 -33.56 -6.48 35.10
N LEU A 128 -33.34 -6.93 33.87
CA LEU A 128 -32.17 -6.82 33.00
C LEU A 128 -31.93 -5.47 32.31
N ALA A 129 -32.56 -4.37 32.75
CA ALA A 129 -32.63 -3.18 31.89
C ALA A 129 -32.51 -1.86 32.64
N LYS A 130 -31.28 -1.36 32.79
CA LYS A 130 -31.05 0.11 32.79
C LYS A 130 -29.58 0.51 32.67
N TYR A 131 -28.92 0.32 31.53
CA TYR A 131 -27.68 1.07 31.27
C TYR A 131 -27.59 1.56 29.82
N PRO A 132 -27.13 2.82 29.62
CA PRO A 132 -27.33 3.54 28.38
C PRO A 132 -26.36 3.09 27.30
N ASN A 133 -26.80 3.18 26.05
CA ASN A 133 -25.90 3.27 24.90
C ASN A 133 -24.93 4.41 25.18
N PHE A 134 -23.62 4.15 25.06
CA PHE A 134 -22.58 5.17 25.20
C PHE A 134 -22.10 5.61 23.81
N PRO A 135 -22.81 6.51 23.10
CA PRO A 135 -22.21 7.21 21.98
C PRO A 135 -21.31 8.30 22.56
N SER A 136 -19.99 8.09 22.56
CA SER A 136 -19.07 9.12 23.04
C SER A 136 -19.03 10.28 22.02
N PRO A 137 -19.55 11.48 22.34
CA PRO A 137 -19.45 12.64 21.45
C PRO A 137 -17.98 13.06 21.19
N VAL A 138 -17.06 12.54 22.00
CA VAL A 138 -15.61 12.75 21.89
C VAL A 138 -15.05 12.14 20.60
N ALA A 139 -15.57 10.98 20.15
CA ALA A 139 -15.10 10.33 18.93
C ALA A 139 -15.45 11.16 17.68
N SER A 140 -16.68 11.68 17.61
CA SER A 140 -17.11 12.54 16.50
C SER A 140 -16.36 13.87 16.46
N LEU A 141 -16.08 14.47 17.63
CA LEU A 141 -15.29 15.70 17.75
C LEU A 141 -13.83 15.48 17.31
N TYR A 142 -13.25 14.32 17.65
CA TYR A 142 -11.90 13.95 17.24
C TYR A 142 -11.78 13.86 15.72
N ILE A 143 -12.66 13.08 15.07
CA ILE A 143 -12.64 12.91 13.61
C ILE A 143 -12.75 14.27 12.91
N TYR A 144 -13.64 15.13 13.39
CA TYR A 144 -13.82 16.48 12.85
C TYR A 144 -12.53 17.32 12.94
N LEU A 145 -11.88 17.37 14.11
CA LEU A 145 -10.67 18.16 14.32
C LEU A 145 -9.45 17.60 13.59
N ALA A 146 -9.35 16.27 13.48
CA ALA A 146 -8.30 15.60 12.72
C ALA A 146 -8.36 15.98 11.23
N ILE A 147 -9.57 15.99 10.64
CA ILE A 147 -9.79 16.40 9.25
C ILE A 147 -9.43 17.89 9.06
N LEU A 148 -9.82 18.76 9.99
CA LEU A 148 -9.49 20.19 9.89
C LEU A 148 -7.98 20.43 9.90
N LEU A 149 -7.23 19.73 10.77
CA LEU A 149 -5.78 19.83 10.87
C LEU A 149 -5.09 19.47 9.55
N THR A 150 -5.51 18.37 8.93
CA THR A 150 -4.91 17.84 7.71
C THR A 150 -5.25 18.70 6.49
N VAL A 151 -6.47 19.23 6.45
CA VAL A 151 -6.90 20.20 5.42
C VAL A 151 -6.09 21.49 5.51
N GLU A 152 -5.84 22.01 6.71
CA GLU A 152 -5.06 23.24 6.87
C GLU A 152 -3.58 23.03 6.51
N ALA A 153 -3.02 21.86 6.85
CA ALA A 153 -1.66 21.50 6.45
C ALA A 153 -1.51 21.42 4.93
N SER A 154 -2.46 20.76 4.25
CA SER A 154 -2.52 20.70 2.79
C SER A 154 -2.56 22.09 2.16
N LYS A 155 -3.50 22.95 2.61
CA LYS A 155 -3.64 24.32 2.11
C LYS A 155 -2.35 25.12 2.26
N ALA A 156 -1.68 25.02 3.40
CA ALA A 156 -0.45 25.74 3.66
C ALA A 156 0.71 25.26 2.77
N ILE A 157 0.84 23.95 2.56
CA ILE A 157 1.85 23.37 1.67
C ILE A 157 1.59 23.80 0.23
N HIS A 158 0.34 23.68 -0.25
CA HIS A 158 -0.04 24.10 -1.60
C HIS A 158 0.19 25.60 -1.82
N ALA A 159 -0.23 26.45 -0.87
CA ALA A 159 -0.03 27.89 -0.95
C ALA A 159 1.47 28.27 -0.94
N SER A 160 2.28 27.60 -0.12
CA SER A 160 3.74 27.80 -0.07
C SER A 160 4.39 27.40 -1.40
N MET A 161 3.94 26.31 -2.02
CA MET A 161 4.45 25.84 -3.30
C MET A 161 4.10 26.80 -4.44
N ILE A 162 2.86 27.29 -4.51
CA ILE A 162 2.45 28.31 -5.47
C ILE A 162 3.24 29.61 -5.27
N LYS A 163 3.39 30.05 -4.01
CA LYS A 163 4.19 31.24 -3.69
C LYS A 163 5.63 31.07 -4.18
N ALA A 164 6.28 29.96 -3.84
CA ALA A 164 7.64 29.67 -4.28
C ALA A 164 7.76 29.65 -5.81
N LEU A 165 6.76 29.10 -6.51
CA LEU A 165 6.75 29.07 -7.97
C LEU A 165 6.62 30.47 -8.59
N VAL A 166 5.80 31.36 -8.03
CA VAL A 166 5.63 32.73 -8.53
C VAL A 166 6.88 33.59 -8.31
N TYR A 167 7.60 33.37 -7.20
CA TYR A 167 8.81 34.13 -6.84
C TYR A 167 10.12 33.50 -7.33
N THR A 168 10.08 32.35 -8.00
CA THR A 168 11.29 31.70 -8.51
C THR A 168 11.86 32.41 -9.74
N ARG A 169 13.13 32.14 -10.05
CA ARG A 169 13.81 32.73 -11.21
C ARG A 169 13.42 32.02 -12.50
N MET A 170 13.48 32.72 -13.64
CA MET A 170 13.20 32.13 -14.97
C MET A 170 14.03 30.88 -15.25
N TYR A 171 15.28 30.84 -14.78
CA TYR A 171 16.16 29.68 -14.86
C TYR A 171 15.52 28.38 -14.34
N PHE A 172 14.67 28.44 -13.31
CA PHE A 172 13.96 27.26 -12.80
C PHE A 172 13.02 26.67 -13.86
N PHE A 173 12.30 27.53 -14.59
CA PHE A 173 11.36 27.12 -15.65
C PHE A 173 12.08 26.68 -16.93
N GLU A 174 13.28 27.19 -17.18
CA GLU A 174 14.13 26.71 -18.29
C GLU A 174 14.75 25.34 -17.99
N THR A 175 15.02 25.05 -16.71
CA THR A 175 15.66 23.80 -16.28
C THR A 175 14.65 22.68 -16.01
N ASN A 176 13.40 23.00 -15.65
CA ASN A 176 12.37 22.03 -15.30
C ASN A 176 11.22 22.08 -16.30
N SER A 177 10.76 20.91 -16.78
CA SER A 177 9.62 20.84 -17.69
C SER A 177 8.33 21.31 -17.02
N ALA A 178 7.44 21.92 -17.82
CA ALA A 178 6.10 22.29 -17.36
C ALA A 178 5.31 21.07 -16.86
N GLY A 179 5.52 19.89 -17.46
CA GLY A 179 4.91 18.63 -17.03
C GLY A 179 5.33 18.21 -15.62
N ARG A 180 6.62 18.33 -15.28
CA ARG A 180 7.13 18.03 -13.94
C ARG A 180 6.54 18.95 -12.88
N ILE A 181 6.47 20.25 -13.17
CA ILE A 181 5.89 21.25 -12.28
C ILE A 181 4.39 20.95 -12.05
N LEU A 182 3.66 20.63 -13.12
CA LEU A 182 2.25 20.28 -13.03
C LEU A 182 2.02 19.00 -12.25
N ASN A 183 2.84 17.96 -12.44
CA ASN A 183 2.73 16.72 -11.68
C ASN A 183 2.90 16.94 -10.17
N ARG A 184 3.85 17.79 -9.76
CA ARG A 184 4.01 18.15 -8.34
C ARG A 184 2.80 18.91 -7.79
N LEU A 185 2.25 19.85 -8.56
CA LEU A 185 1.07 20.63 -8.16
C LEU A 185 -0.25 19.85 -8.15
N SER A 186 -0.33 18.77 -8.92
CA SER A 186 -1.55 17.98 -9.06
C SER A 186 -1.43 16.65 -8.33
N LYS A 187 -0.65 15.71 -8.88
CA LYS A 187 -0.58 14.32 -8.44
C LYS A 187 0.04 14.18 -7.05
N ASP A 188 1.15 14.86 -6.78
CA ASP A 188 1.83 14.75 -5.49
C ASP A 188 1.03 15.41 -4.36
N ILE A 189 0.41 16.56 -4.63
CA ILE A 189 -0.52 17.21 -3.69
C ILE A 189 -1.76 16.34 -3.46
N SER A 190 -2.34 15.75 -4.52
CA SER A 190 -3.47 14.83 -4.37
C SER A 190 -3.11 13.65 -3.47
N PHE A 191 -1.91 13.08 -3.63
CA PHE A 191 -1.44 12.01 -2.76
C PHE A 191 -1.24 12.47 -1.30
N LEU A 192 -0.69 13.68 -1.12
CA LEU A 192 -0.48 14.31 0.18
C LEU A 192 -1.80 14.65 0.89
N ASP A 193 -2.87 14.91 0.16
CA ASP A 193 -4.18 15.27 0.70
C ASP A 193 -5.03 14.05 1.04
N GLU A 194 -4.91 12.98 0.24
CA GLU A 194 -5.72 11.77 0.40
C GLU A 194 -5.04 10.75 1.32
N PHE A 195 -3.78 10.40 1.05
CA PHE A 195 -3.14 9.25 1.70
C PHE A 195 -2.39 9.60 2.97
N VAL A 196 -1.63 10.71 2.98
CA VAL A 196 -0.78 11.05 4.13
C VAL A 196 -1.60 11.27 5.42
N PRO A 197 -2.73 12.02 5.41
CA PRO A 197 -3.62 12.17 6.56
C PRO A 197 -4.11 10.83 7.11
N ILE A 198 -4.67 9.98 6.24
CA ILE A 198 -5.28 8.72 6.62
C ILE A 198 -4.25 7.80 7.25
N VAL A 199 -3.15 7.55 6.54
CA VAL A 199 -2.12 6.60 6.98
C VAL A 199 -1.41 7.09 8.24
N SER A 200 -1.18 8.40 8.37
CA SER A 200 -0.51 8.95 9.55
C SER A 200 -1.40 8.89 10.79
N MET A 201 -2.69 9.24 10.68
CA MET A 201 -3.64 9.11 11.79
C MET A 201 -3.85 7.66 12.21
N GLU A 202 -4.07 6.75 11.25
CA GLU A 202 -4.17 5.30 11.52
C GLU A 202 -2.91 4.75 12.19
N SER A 203 -1.72 5.22 11.80
CA SER A 203 -0.47 4.80 12.43
C SER A 203 -0.36 5.24 13.89
N ILE A 204 -0.81 6.46 14.23
CA ILE A 204 -0.81 6.95 15.61
C ILE A 204 -1.86 6.15 16.41
N GLU A 205 -3.04 5.89 15.82
CA GLU A 205 -4.12 5.09 16.43
C GLU A 205 -3.70 3.67 16.74
N CYS A 206 -3.19 2.96 15.75
CA CYS A 206 -2.69 1.61 15.91
C CYS A 206 -1.60 1.51 16.98
N SER A 207 -0.72 2.52 17.05
CA SER A 207 0.34 2.59 18.07
C SER A 207 -0.24 2.76 19.48
N LEU A 208 -1.21 3.66 19.66
CA LEU A 208 -1.85 3.87 20.96
C LEU A 208 -2.73 2.68 21.38
N TRP A 209 -3.50 2.09 20.47
CA TRP A 209 -4.28 0.87 20.76
C TRP A 209 -3.40 -0.30 21.17
N THR A 210 -2.23 -0.46 20.54
CA THR A 210 -1.28 -1.50 20.95
C THR A 210 -0.78 -1.25 22.38
N LEU A 211 -0.48 0.00 22.74
CA LEU A 211 -0.08 0.36 24.10
C LEU A 211 -1.24 0.17 25.10
N GLU A 212 -2.45 0.56 24.73
CA GLU A 212 -3.67 0.35 25.52
C GLU A 212 -3.89 -1.13 25.84
N MET A 213 -3.82 -2.01 24.84
CA MET A 213 -4.04 -3.44 25.04
C MET A 213 -2.97 -4.05 25.95
N LEU A 214 -1.71 -3.62 25.83
CA LEU A 214 -0.64 -4.01 26.75
C LEU A 214 -0.89 -3.51 28.17
N LEU A 215 -1.34 -2.26 28.34
CA LEU A 215 -1.66 -1.68 29.65
C LEU A 215 -2.81 -2.42 30.33
N ILE A 216 -3.89 -2.70 29.59
CA ILE A 216 -5.03 -3.47 30.12
C ILE A 216 -4.59 -4.87 30.56
N ALA A 217 -3.72 -5.54 29.79
CA ALA A 217 -3.19 -6.85 30.16
C ALA A 217 -2.39 -6.80 31.47
N ILE A 218 -1.54 -5.77 31.66
CA ILE A 218 -0.74 -5.59 32.88
C ILE A 218 -1.63 -5.23 34.09
N ILE A 219 -2.65 -4.39 33.89
CA ILE A 219 -3.63 -4.04 34.94
C ILE A 219 -4.40 -5.29 35.37
N SER A 220 -4.76 -6.16 34.42
CA SER A 220 -5.46 -7.42 34.72
C SER A 220 -4.58 -8.43 35.46
N SER A 221 -3.30 -8.52 35.11
CA SER A 221 -2.32 -9.36 35.79
C SER A 221 -0.93 -8.74 35.71
N TYR A 222 -0.35 -8.38 36.85
CA TYR A 222 1.00 -7.79 36.90
C TYR A 222 2.06 -8.69 36.24
N TYR A 223 1.87 -10.01 36.29
CA TYR A 223 2.77 -10.98 35.65
C TYR A 223 2.73 -10.95 34.12
N ALA A 224 1.71 -10.35 33.50
CA ALA A 224 1.66 -10.14 32.05
C ALA A 224 2.78 -9.20 31.55
N ALA A 225 3.41 -8.42 32.44
CA ALA A 225 4.55 -7.58 32.10
C ALA A 225 5.81 -8.39 31.73
N LEU A 226 5.97 -9.60 32.27
CA LEU A 226 7.17 -10.43 32.09
C LEU A 226 7.46 -10.76 30.59
N PRO A 227 6.50 -11.28 29.80
CA PRO A 227 6.74 -11.58 28.38
C PRO A 227 6.79 -10.36 27.46
N VAL A 228 6.51 -9.14 27.93
CA VAL A 228 6.48 -7.93 27.07
C VAL A 228 7.85 -7.63 26.46
N VAL A 229 8.91 -7.70 27.27
CA VAL A 229 10.28 -7.37 26.82
C VAL A 229 10.72 -8.21 25.61
N PRO A 230 10.68 -9.56 25.65
CA PRO A 230 11.10 -10.35 24.48
C PRO A 230 10.20 -10.14 23.26
N VAL A 231 8.90 -9.92 23.44
CA VAL A 231 7.95 -9.64 22.34
C VAL A 231 8.29 -8.32 21.65
N VAL A 232 8.57 -7.27 22.42
CA VAL A 232 8.97 -5.96 21.90
C VAL A 232 10.30 -6.06 21.13
N VAL A 233 11.28 -6.79 21.66
CA VAL A 233 12.56 -7.02 20.94
C VAL A 233 12.32 -7.74 19.62
N ALA A 234 11.53 -8.82 19.62
CA ALA A 234 11.20 -9.57 18.42
C ALA A 234 10.46 -8.70 17.38
N PHE A 235 9.53 -7.86 17.83
CA PHE A 235 8.84 -6.88 17.00
C PHE A 235 9.82 -5.92 16.30
N PHE A 236 10.74 -5.30 17.04
CA PHE A 236 11.69 -4.35 16.46
C PHE A 236 12.66 -5.00 15.46
N LEU A 237 13.09 -6.25 15.73
CA LEU A 237 13.90 -7.02 14.78
C LEU A 237 13.11 -7.30 13.50
N GLY A 238 11.90 -7.85 13.63
CA GLY A 238 11.02 -8.13 12.48
C GLY A 238 10.70 -6.89 11.65
N ARG A 239 10.37 -5.78 12.32
CA ARG A 239 10.13 -4.47 11.71
C ARG A 239 11.34 -3.98 10.91
N LYS A 240 12.55 -4.09 11.47
CA LYS A 240 13.78 -3.65 10.79
C LYS A 240 14.00 -4.39 9.47
N TYR A 241 13.78 -5.71 9.45
CA TYR A 241 13.88 -6.53 8.24
C TYR A 241 12.79 -6.17 7.23
N TYR A 242 11.53 -6.13 7.69
CA TYR A 242 10.38 -5.82 6.82
C TYR A 242 10.52 -4.45 6.15
N LEU A 243 10.84 -3.39 6.91
CA LEU A 243 10.92 -2.04 6.35
C LEU A 243 12.04 -1.89 5.32
N ARG A 244 13.16 -2.61 5.47
CA ARG A 244 14.21 -2.61 4.44
C ARG A 244 13.70 -3.25 3.15
N THR A 245 13.10 -4.43 3.24
CA THR A 245 12.62 -5.17 2.07
C THR A 245 11.43 -4.48 1.40
N SER A 246 10.46 -4.00 2.17
CA SER A 246 9.25 -3.31 1.66
C SER A 246 9.60 -2.05 0.87
N ARG A 247 10.58 -1.25 1.33
CA ARG A 247 11.04 -0.06 0.59
C ARG A 247 11.66 -0.41 -0.76
N GLU A 248 12.52 -1.43 -0.80
CA GLU A 248 13.11 -1.88 -2.06
C GLU A 248 12.07 -2.45 -3.01
N LEU A 249 11.10 -3.21 -2.50
CA LEU A 249 9.98 -3.73 -3.30
C LEU A 249 9.12 -2.60 -3.88
N LYS A 250 8.76 -1.59 -3.09
CA LYS A 250 8.04 -0.40 -3.58
C LYS A 250 8.84 0.38 -4.63
N ARG A 251 10.17 0.45 -4.48
CA ARG A 251 11.05 1.05 -5.48
C ARG A 251 11.04 0.26 -6.80
N MET A 252 11.17 -1.06 -6.71
CA MET A 252 11.09 -1.95 -7.87
C MET A 252 9.73 -1.85 -8.58
N ASP A 253 8.66 -1.66 -7.82
CA ASP A 253 7.28 -1.52 -8.34
C ASP A 253 7.18 -0.31 -9.28
N GLY A 254 7.70 0.85 -8.85
CA GLY A 254 7.79 2.05 -9.69
C GLY A 254 8.64 1.84 -10.96
N ILE A 255 9.80 1.18 -10.83
CA ILE A 255 10.69 0.89 -11.97
C ILE A 255 10.03 -0.06 -12.98
N ALA A 256 9.32 -1.07 -12.50
CA ALA A 256 8.66 -2.05 -13.37
C ALA A 256 7.40 -1.49 -14.05
N LEU A 257 6.73 -0.52 -13.43
CA LEU A 257 5.50 0.08 -13.92
C LEU A 257 5.75 1.12 -15.03
N SER A 258 6.80 1.93 -14.92
CA SER A 258 7.16 2.97 -15.89
C SER A 258 7.17 2.50 -17.36
N PRO A 259 7.86 1.40 -17.76
CA PRO A 259 7.93 0.97 -19.16
C PRO A 259 6.57 0.52 -19.72
N ILE A 260 5.62 0.11 -18.88
CA ILE A 260 4.26 -0.25 -19.30
C ILE A 260 3.54 1.00 -19.81
N PHE A 261 3.59 2.10 -19.05
CA PHE A 261 2.98 3.35 -19.46
C PHE A 261 3.62 3.91 -20.73
N THR A 262 4.94 3.90 -20.83
CA THR A 262 5.65 4.34 -22.05
C THR A 262 5.22 3.53 -23.27
N HIS A 263 5.11 2.20 -23.14
CA HIS A 263 4.71 1.32 -24.24
C HIS A 263 3.24 1.50 -24.64
N ILE A 264 2.32 1.71 -23.68
CA ILE A 264 0.91 1.98 -23.98
C ILE A 264 0.76 3.32 -24.68
N THR A 265 1.46 4.35 -24.21
CA THR A 265 1.43 5.69 -24.82
C THR A 265 1.96 5.67 -26.24
N SER A 266 3.09 4.99 -26.50
CA SER A 266 3.68 4.89 -27.84
C SER A 266 2.79 4.13 -28.83
N ILE A 267 2.09 3.08 -28.38
CA ILE A 267 1.09 2.39 -29.21
C ILE A 267 -0.12 3.28 -29.46
N THR A 268 -0.61 4.00 -28.46
CA THR A 268 -1.82 4.82 -28.59
C THR A 268 -1.60 5.96 -29.58
N GLN A 269 -0.43 6.62 -29.50
CA GLN A 269 -0.04 7.67 -30.44
C GLN A 269 0.31 7.10 -31.83
N GLY A 270 0.93 5.91 -31.89
CA GLY A 270 1.37 5.26 -33.12
C GLY A 270 0.40 4.24 -33.72
N LEU A 271 -0.85 4.18 -33.27
CA LEU A 271 -1.77 3.07 -33.57
C LEU A 271 -1.98 2.81 -35.07
N PRO A 272 -2.17 3.83 -35.94
CA PRO A 272 -2.28 3.61 -37.38
C PRO A 272 -1.02 2.97 -37.97
N CYS A 273 0.16 3.34 -37.48
CA CYS A 273 1.42 2.76 -37.92
C CYS A 273 1.55 1.29 -37.52
N VAL A 274 1.19 0.95 -36.27
CA VAL A 274 1.24 -0.43 -35.78
C VAL A 274 0.31 -1.33 -36.61
N ARG A 275 -0.88 -0.82 -36.96
CA ARG A 275 -1.84 -1.52 -37.83
C ARG A 275 -1.32 -1.67 -39.25
N ALA A 276 -0.78 -0.61 -39.85
CA ALA A 276 -0.20 -0.64 -41.18
C ALA A 276 1.01 -1.59 -41.29
N ALA A 277 1.80 -1.73 -40.21
CA ALA A 277 2.94 -2.63 -40.14
C ALA A 277 2.58 -4.07 -39.75
N GLY A 278 1.30 -4.42 -39.56
CA GLY A 278 0.86 -5.77 -39.19
C GLY A 278 1.43 -6.30 -37.86
N SER A 279 1.97 -5.42 -37.00
CA SER A 279 2.79 -5.81 -35.84
C SER A 279 2.02 -5.87 -34.51
N CYS A 280 0.69 -5.87 -34.55
CA CYS A 280 -0.17 -5.88 -33.36
C CYS A 280 0.14 -7.03 -32.40
N VAL A 281 0.36 -8.25 -32.92
CA VAL A 281 0.64 -9.44 -32.11
C VAL A 281 1.98 -9.33 -31.39
N SER A 282 3.02 -8.81 -32.07
CA SER A 282 4.35 -8.61 -31.48
C SER A 282 4.30 -7.59 -30.34
N ASN A 283 3.62 -6.46 -30.56
CA ASN A 283 3.43 -5.43 -29.55
C ASN A 283 2.59 -5.91 -28.37
N SER A 284 1.57 -6.74 -28.62
CA SER A 284 0.80 -7.39 -27.55
C SER A 284 1.67 -8.33 -26.72
N LYS A 285 2.51 -9.16 -27.35
CA LYS A 285 3.46 -10.04 -26.65
C LYS A 285 4.47 -9.26 -25.81
N LYS A 286 4.97 -8.13 -26.32
CA LYS A 286 5.86 -7.23 -25.57
C LYS A 286 5.15 -6.65 -24.35
N LEU A 287 3.92 -6.18 -24.49
CA LEU A 287 3.10 -5.69 -23.38
C LEU A 287 2.88 -6.77 -22.31
N TYR A 288 2.54 -8.00 -22.71
CA TYR A 288 2.39 -9.12 -21.77
C TYR A 288 3.68 -9.43 -21.00
N THR A 289 4.84 -9.30 -21.65
CA THR A 289 6.14 -9.53 -21.00
C THR A 289 6.43 -8.47 -19.94
N LEU A 290 6.15 -7.19 -20.26
CA LEU A 290 6.27 -6.09 -19.31
C LEU A 290 5.30 -6.24 -18.13
N LEU A 291 4.04 -6.56 -18.43
CA LEU A 291 3.01 -6.79 -17.41
C LEU A 291 3.40 -7.95 -16.49
N ASN A 292 3.89 -9.07 -17.03
CA ASN A 292 4.36 -10.19 -16.23
C ASN A 292 5.52 -9.79 -15.31
N SER A 293 6.44 -8.95 -15.77
CA SER A 293 7.53 -8.42 -14.92
C SER A 293 6.99 -7.57 -13.77
N TYR A 294 6.05 -6.67 -14.04
CA TYR A 294 5.38 -5.85 -13.02
C TYR A 294 4.58 -6.71 -12.03
N THR A 295 3.78 -7.65 -12.52
CA THR A 295 2.99 -8.55 -11.67
C THR A 295 3.88 -9.35 -10.72
N ARG A 296 5.06 -9.80 -11.16
CA ARG A 296 6.03 -10.47 -10.28
C ARG A 296 6.47 -9.58 -9.11
N VAL A 297 6.77 -8.31 -9.36
CA VAL A 297 7.18 -7.36 -8.31
C VAL A 297 6.02 -7.03 -7.38
N SER A 298 4.84 -6.74 -7.94
CA SER A 298 3.62 -6.47 -7.18
C SER A 298 3.23 -7.65 -6.29
N PHE A 299 3.33 -8.88 -6.81
CA PHE A 299 3.10 -10.10 -6.03
C PHE A 299 4.10 -10.24 -4.88
N MET A 300 5.39 -9.95 -5.09
CA MET A 300 6.39 -9.99 -4.02
C MET A 300 6.12 -8.95 -2.93
N SER A 301 5.62 -7.76 -3.28
CA SER A 301 5.15 -6.76 -2.32
C SER A 301 4.01 -7.31 -1.45
N LEU A 302 3.00 -7.93 -2.07
CA LEU A 302 1.89 -8.57 -1.35
C LEU A 302 2.37 -9.70 -0.42
N VAL A 303 3.29 -10.54 -0.89
CA VAL A 303 3.86 -11.63 -0.08
C VAL A 303 4.65 -11.07 1.11
N ALA A 304 5.39 -9.98 0.93
CA ALA A 304 6.13 -9.33 2.02
C ALA A 304 5.18 -8.76 3.10
N GLU A 305 4.05 -8.16 2.70
CA GLU A 305 3.00 -7.69 3.62
C GLU A 305 2.40 -8.86 4.42
N ARG A 306 2.09 -9.97 3.75
CA ARG A 306 1.57 -11.19 4.43
C ARG A 306 2.60 -11.83 5.34
N TRP A 307 3.87 -11.79 4.98
CA TRP A 307 4.95 -12.33 5.80
C TRP A 307 5.05 -11.61 7.15
N ILE A 308 5.00 -10.28 7.17
CA ILE A 308 5.06 -9.54 8.44
C ILE A 308 3.76 -9.72 9.24
N ALA A 309 2.59 -9.70 8.60
CA ALA A 309 1.31 -9.91 9.25
C ALA A 309 1.28 -11.26 10.00
N LEU A 310 1.66 -12.35 9.34
CA LEU A 310 1.71 -13.68 9.95
C LEU A 310 2.69 -13.74 11.14
N ARG A 311 3.83 -13.05 11.06
CA ARG A 311 4.80 -13.00 12.18
C ARG A 311 4.27 -12.20 13.36
N LEU A 312 3.55 -11.10 13.12
CA LEU A 312 2.90 -10.33 14.17
C LEU A 312 1.77 -11.12 14.84
N ASP A 313 0.98 -11.87 14.07
CA ASP A 313 -0.06 -12.75 14.61
C ASP A 313 0.54 -13.87 15.48
N LEU A 314 1.64 -14.49 15.02
CA LEU A 314 2.36 -15.49 15.81
C LEU A 314 2.93 -14.88 17.12
N LEU A 315 3.45 -13.65 17.07
CA LEU A 315 3.91 -12.94 18.28
C LEU A 315 2.75 -12.66 19.24
N SER A 316 1.59 -12.27 18.73
CA SER A 316 0.38 -12.04 19.53
C SER A 316 -0.12 -13.33 20.20
N VAL A 317 -0.23 -14.43 19.44
CA VAL A 317 -0.68 -15.73 19.96
C VAL A 317 0.29 -16.29 21.00
N THR A 318 1.60 -16.17 20.76
CA THR A 318 2.62 -16.61 21.72
C THR A 318 2.58 -15.79 23.01
N TYR A 319 2.46 -14.46 22.91
CA TYR A 319 2.25 -13.59 24.07
C TYR A 319 1.02 -14.00 24.88
N ALA A 320 -0.15 -14.10 24.23
CA ALA A 320 -1.39 -14.50 24.89
C ALA A 320 -1.29 -15.88 25.55
N SER A 321 -0.69 -16.85 24.87
CA SER A 321 -0.49 -18.21 25.40
C SER A 321 0.39 -18.22 26.66
N VAL A 322 1.50 -17.47 26.66
CA VAL A 322 2.39 -17.37 27.82
C VAL A 322 1.67 -16.71 29.00
N VAL A 323 0.96 -15.60 28.76
CA VAL A 323 0.17 -14.92 29.81
C VAL A 323 -0.89 -15.86 30.39
N LEU A 324 -1.62 -16.60 29.56
CA LEU A 324 -2.63 -17.57 30.01
C LEU A 324 -2.01 -18.68 30.86
N ILE A 325 -0.88 -19.26 30.43
CA ILE A 325 -0.19 -20.31 31.20
C ILE A 325 0.24 -19.77 32.57
N ILE A 326 0.81 -18.55 32.62
CA ILE A 326 1.20 -17.90 33.87
C ILE A 326 -0.01 -17.72 34.79
N CYS A 327 -1.11 -17.18 34.28
CA CYS A 327 -2.34 -16.99 35.06
C CYS A 327 -2.92 -18.31 35.60
N VAL A 328 -2.92 -19.38 34.80
CA VAL A 328 -3.40 -20.71 35.22
C VAL A 328 -2.49 -21.32 36.29
N LEU A 329 -1.17 -21.24 36.12
CA LEU A 329 -0.21 -21.73 37.10
C LEU A 329 -0.38 -21.00 38.44
N LEU A 330 -0.49 -19.68 38.42
CA LEU A 330 -0.72 -18.88 39.63
C LEU A 330 -2.02 -19.27 40.34
N LYS A 331 -3.10 -19.50 39.58
CA LYS A 331 -4.36 -19.98 40.15
C LYS A 331 -4.21 -21.36 40.79
N HIS A 332 -3.47 -22.28 40.15
CA HIS A 332 -3.24 -23.62 40.70
C HIS A 332 -2.42 -23.60 42.00
N PHE A 333 -1.36 -22.79 42.06
CA PHE A 333 -0.54 -22.65 43.27
C PHE A 333 -1.26 -21.89 44.39
N SER A 334 -2.03 -20.85 44.06
CA SER A 334 -2.84 -20.12 45.05
C SER A 334 -3.97 -20.98 45.64
N GLY A 335 -4.51 -21.93 44.88
CA GLY A 335 -5.56 -22.85 45.33
C GLY A 335 -5.07 -23.98 46.26
N LYS A 336 -3.76 -24.18 46.40
CA LYS A 336 -3.16 -25.19 47.31
C LYS A 336 -2.81 -24.65 48.70
N SER A 337 -3.03 -23.35 48.95
CA SER A 337 -2.67 -22.67 50.21
C SER A 337 -3.86 -22.48 51.18
N ASN A 338 -4.95 -23.24 51.02
CA ASN A 338 -6.07 -23.28 51.97
C ASN A 338 -6.27 -24.69 52.51
#